data_AF-A0A4R6VN88-F1
#
_entry.id   AF-A0A4R6VN88-F1
#
_cell.length_a   1.000
_cell.length_b   1.000
_cell.length_c   1.000
_cell.angle_alpha   90.00
_cell.angle_beta   90.00
_cell.angle_gamma   90.00
#
_symmetry.space_group_name_H-M   'P 1'
#
loop_
_entity.id
_entity.type
_entity.pdbx_description
1 polymer ?
#
loop_
_entity_poly.entity_id
_entity_poly.type
_entity_poly.pdbx_seq_one_letter_code
_entity_poly.pdbx_strand_id
1 'polypeptide(L)'
;MITERITDPTDAIDAQQIETAFATGHGVTIQFSHDCYTPEQLREIDQLCQQHGSKIEVRFFAHDIEPFDASILSALPNVKWLTLGAMEEVRGIDTIARLPKLEQLSIDISALNDPAFIDSLPLEQLTRLSVAGNQKRNFDLATLARAQNLQDLFIQGHTKNIEIIGDLPNLASLGLSSMPNRQSLDFVNKIQGLKSLLLIIGGRTSIDDVQNETLEELRIIRVRGLDSLGDLARFHALRKLQVEDQLQLKALSLDGVDLHELTVLNCKNLAEITGLEDQRNLQLFRVGRTGLDLDGLANLSWPETITQLDLN
;
A
#
# COMPACT_ATOMS: atom_id res chain seq x y z
N MET A 1 8.78 -1.09 5.41
CA MET A 1 10.24 -1.26 5.60
C MET A 1 10.92 -0.92 4.29
N ILE A 2 11.96 -0.10 4.28
CA ILE A 2 12.80 0.11 3.09
C ILE A 2 13.67 -1.14 2.93
N THR A 3 13.81 -1.63 1.70
CA THR A 3 14.64 -2.81 1.41
C THR A 3 15.75 -2.48 0.42
N GLU A 4 16.91 -3.10 0.62
CA GLU A 4 17.94 -3.19 -0.40
C GLU A 4 17.69 -4.42 -1.28
N ARG A 5 17.83 -4.28 -2.60
CA ARG A 5 17.45 -5.34 -3.54
C ARG A 5 18.67 -6.05 -4.11
N ILE A 6 18.67 -7.38 -4.02
CA ILE A 6 19.58 -8.29 -4.73
C ILE A 6 18.76 -8.94 -5.84
N THR A 7 19.14 -8.71 -7.11
CA THR A 7 18.36 -9.15 -8.28
C THR A 7 19.12 -10.23 -9.03
N ASP A 8 18.44 -11.35 -9.31
CA ASP A 8 18.93 -12.47 -10.12
C ASP A 8 20.34 -12.93 -9.71
N PRO A 9 20.56 -13.31 -8.43
CA PRO A 9 21.88 -13.72 -7.96
C PRO A 9 22.36 -14.95 -8.75
N THR A 10 23.54 -14.85 -9.37
CA THR A 10 24.15 -15.92 -10.16
C THR A 10 25.09 -16.81 -9.34
N ASP A 11 25.62 -16.27 -8.25
CA ASP A 11 26.52 -16.94 -7.30
C ASP A 11 25.86 -17.04 -5.91
N ALA A 12 26.64 -17.40 -4.89
CA ALA A 12 26.19 -17.36 -3.50
C ALA A 12 25.71 -15.96 -3.11
N ILE A 13 24.72 -15.89 -2.23
CA ILE A 13 24.12 -14.63 -1.81
C ILE A 13 25.10 -13.92 -0.88
N ASP A 14 25.42 -12.65 -1.17
CA ASP A 14 26.39 -11.88 -0.42
C ASP A 14 25.89 -11.58 1.00
N ALA A 15 26.33 -12.40 1.95
CA ALA A 15 26.00 -12.24 3.36
C ALA A 15 26.49 -10.90 3.94
N GLN A 16 27.60 -10.34 3.44
CA GLN A 16 28.10 -9.05 3.91
C GLN A 16 27.20 -7.90 3.46
N GLN A 17 26.66 -7.98 2.24
CA GLN A 17 25.64 -7.04 1.77
C GLN A 17 24.39 -7.09 2.65
N ILE A 18 23.92 -8.29 2.98
CA ILE A 18 22.74 -8.49 3.83
C ILE A 18 22.94 -7.89 5.23
N GLU A 19 24.07 -8.18 5.88
CA GLU A 19 24.37 -7.64 7.22
C GLU A 19 24.52 -6.12 7.22
N THR A 20 25.07 -5.55 6.13
CA THR A 20 25.18 -4.10 5.97
C THR A 20 23.80 -3.44 5.88
N ALA A 21 22.89 -4.01 5.09
CA ALA A 21 21.51 -3.53 4.98
C ALA A 21 20.79 -3.61 6.34
N PHE A 22 21.02 -4.66 7.12
CA PHE A 22 20.41 -4.78 8.45
C PHE A 22 20.98 -3.78 9.46
N ALA A 23 22.28 -3.47 9.38
CA ALA A 23 22.92 -2.48 10.24
C ALA A 23 22.40 -1.06 10.00
N THR A 24 21.91 -0.75 8.79
CA THR A 24 21.28 0.52 8.45
C THR A 24 19.76 0.54 8.71
N GLY A 25 19.20 -0.57 9.23
CA GLY A 25 17.77 -0.70 9.53
C GLY A 25 16.90 -1.05 8.33
N HIS A 26 17.50 -1.37 7.17
CA HIS A 26 16.79 -1.85 6.00
C HIS A 26 16.51 -3.36 6.10
N GLY A 27 15.51 -3.83 5.34
CA GLY A 27 15.39 -5.25 4.99
C GLY A 27 16.14 -5.56 3.70
N VAL A 28 16.09 -6.79 3.25
CA VAL A 28 16.64 -7.21 1.95
C VAL A 28 15.56 -7.90 1.13
N THR A 29 15.42 -7.49 -0.12
CA THR A 29 14.60 -8.18 -1.12
C THR A 29 15.52 -9.02 -2.00
N ILE A 30 15.36 -10.33 -1.97
CA ILE A 30 15.99 -11.26 -2.91
C ILE A 30 14.98 -11.51 -4.02
N GLN A 31 15.29 -11.02 -5.22
CA GLN A 31 14.39 -11.05 -6.36
C GLN A 31 14.89 -11.99 -7.45
N PHE A 32 13.97 -12.79 -7.99
CA PHE A 32 14.11 -13.51 -9.24
C PHE A 32 13.15 -12.91 -10.27
N SER A 33 13.70 -12.46 -11.40
CA SER A 33 12.97 -11.83 -12.50
C SER A 33 12.64 -12.82 -13.63
N HIS A 34 13.11 -14.06 -13.50
CA HIS A 34 12.88 -15.19 -14.39
C HIS A 34 13.31 -16.49 -13.68
N ASP A 35 13.20 -17.64 -14.37
CA ASP A 35 13.56 -18.97 -13.84
C ASP A 35 15.09 -19.18 -13.76
N CYS A 36 15.79 -18.40 -12.93
CA CYS A 36 17.25 -18.49 -12.71
C CYS A 36 17.67 -19.09 -11.37
N TYR A 37 16.71 -19.50 -10.54
CA TYR A 37 16.99 -20.07 -9.22
C TYR A 37 17.26 -21.58 -9.30
N THR A 38 18.24 -22.01 -8.51
CA THR A 38 18.60 -23.42 -8.32
C THR A 38 18.07 -23.95 -6.98
N PRO A 39 17.90 -25.28 -6.81
CA PRO A 39 17.56 -25.87 -5.51
C PRO A 39 18.56 -25.53 -4.40
N GLU A 40 19.84 -25.34 -4.73
CA GLU A 40 20.87 -24.91 -3.79
C GLU A 40 20.63 -23.47 -3.31
N GLN A 41 20.34 -22.55 -4.23
CA GLN A 41 20.04 -21.16 -3.89
C GLN A 41 18.75 -21.03 -3.08
N LEU A 42 17.70 -21.78 -3.40
CA LEU A 42 16.48 -21.78 -2.60
C LEU A 42 16.74 -22.27 -1.17
N ARG A 43 17.62 -23.27 -0.98
CA ARG A 43 18.04 -23.72 0.36
C ARG A 43 18.84 -22.66 1.11
N GLU A 44 19.72 -21.94 0.43
CA GLU A 44 20.47 -20.82 1.02
C GLU A 44 19.53 -19.69 1.45
N ILE A 45 18.55 -19.33 0.61
CA ILE A 45 17.53 -18.33 0.92
C ILE A 45 16.66 -18.76 2.10
N ASP A 46 16.27 -20.04 2.18
CA ASP A 46 15.50 -20.55 3.31
C ASP A 46 16.27 -20.45 4.63
N GLN A 47 17.60 -20.68 4.62
CA GLN A 47 18.46 -20.47 5.78
C GLN A 47 18.50 -18.99 6.20
N LEU A 48 18.61 -18.07 5.25
CA LEU A 48 18.52 -16.63 5.52
C LEU A 48 17.16 -16.24 6.10
N CYS A 49 16.07 -16.79 5.57
CA CYS A 49 14.72 -16.60 6.10
C CYS A 49 14.60 -17.15 7.53
N GLN A 50 15.22 -18.29 7.82
CA GLN A 50 15.25 -18.87 9.16
C GLN A 50 15.99 -17.96 10.15
N GLN A 51 17.09 -17.35 9.74
CA GLN A 51 17.95 -16.51 10.58
C GLN A 51 17.35 -15.11 10.82
N HIS A 52 16.78 -14.50 9.78
CA HIS A 52 16.41 -13.08 9.80
C HIS A 52 14.90 -12.81 9.68
N GLY A 53 14.10 -13.84 9.42
CA GLY A 53 12.64 -13.77 9.41
C GLY A 53 12.10 -12.73 8.43
N SER A 54 11.24 -11.84 8.92
CA SER A 54 10.53 -10.84 8.12
C SER A 54 11.40 -9.68 7.62
N LYS A 55 12.72 -9.72 7.86
CA LYS A 55 13.68 -8.79 7.25
C LYS A 55 14.08 -9.21 5.84
N ILE A 56 13.82 -10.46 5.45
CA ILE A 56 14.06 -10.97 4.09
C ILE A 56 12.72 -11.09 3.37
N GLU A 57 12.58 -10.37 2.27
CA GLU A 57 11.54 -10.59 1.27
C GLU A 57 12.08 -11.53 0.19
N VAL A 58 11.37 -12.61 -0.08
CA VAL A 58 11.60 -13.43 -1.28
C VAL A 58 10.60 -13.02 -2.33
N ARG A 59 11.10 -12.57 -3.48
CA ARG A 59 10.29 -12.01 -4.55
C ARG A 59 10.50 -12.74 -5.87
N PHE A 60 9.43 -13.25 -6.44
CA PHE A 60 9.39 -13.71 -7.84
C PHE A 60 8.63 -12.65 -8.64
N PHE A 61 9.18 -12.23 -9.78
CA PHE A 61 8.67 -11.09 -10.54
C PHE A 61 8.73 -11.31 -12.05
N ALA A 62 7.69 -10.88 -12.78
CA ALA A 62 7.68 -10.80 -14.25
C ALA A 62 7.89 -12.14 -14.99
N HIS A 63 7.29 -13.24 -14.50
CA HIS A 63 7.19 -14.50 -15.24
C HIS A 63 6.05 -14.42 -16.29
N ASP A 64 6.26 -13.60 -17.32
CA ASP A 64 5.23 -13.28 -18.33
C ASP A 64 5.27 -14.23 -19.54
N ILE A 65 6.36 -14.99 -19.71
CA ILE A 65 6.59 -15.87 -20.87
C ILE A 65 6.11 -17.30 -20.57
N GLU A 66 6.47 -17.83 -19.40
CA GLU A 66 6.08 -19.16 -18.94
C GLU A 66 5.37 -19.08 -17.59
N PRO A 67 4.34 -19.92 -17.34
CA PRO A 67 3.66 -19.94 -16.05
C PRO A 67 4.63 -20.26 -14.91
N PHE A 68 4.59 -19.47 -13.84
CA PHE A 68 5.39 -19.72 -12.64
C PHE A 68 4.88 -20.97 -11.91
N ASP A 69 5.77 -21.93 -11.63
CA ASP A 69 5.45 -23.13 -10.84
C ASP A 69 5.69 -22.88 -9.35
N ALA A 70 4.60 -22.61 -8.62
CA ALA A 70 4.67 -22.33 -7.19
C ALA A 70 5.04 -23.55 -6.32
N SER A 71 5.19 -24.75 -6.89
CA SER A 71 5.69 -25.92 -6.13
C SER A 71 7.11 -25.70 -5.58
N ILE A 72 7.91 -24.85 -6.23
CA ILE A 72 9.25 -24.46 -5.77
C ILE A 72 9.24 -23.77 -4.41
N LEU A 73 8.12 -23.14 -4.03
CA LEU A 73 7.95 -22.50 -2.72
C LEU A 73 8.04 -23.51 -1.56
N SER A 74 7.85 -24.80 -1.82
CA SER A 74 8.06 -25.87 -0.83
C SER A 74 9.52 -25.96 -0.33
N ALA A 75 10.48 -25.40 -1.09
CA ALA A 75 11.88 -25.29 -0.68
C ALA A 75 12.13 -24.11 0.29
N LEU A 76 11.11 -23.31 0.60
CA LEU A 76 11.20 -22.11 1.45
C LEU A 76 10.30 -22.20 2.71
N PRO A 77 10.34 -23.27 3.53
CA PRO A 77 9.46 -23.43 4.68
C PRO A 77 9.61 -22.35 5.77
N ASN A 78 10.72 -21.61 5.79
CA ASN A 78 10.98 -20.54 6.75
C ASN A 78 10.59 -19.14 6.25
N VAL A 79 10.09 -19.00 5.01
CA VAL A 79 9.74 -17.70 4.45
C VAL A 79 8.63 -17.03 5.26
N LYS A 80 8.89 -15.77 5.65
CA LYS A 80 7.92 -14.92 6.34
C LYS A 80 7.33 -13.85 5.43
N TRP A 81 8.07 -13.42 4.41
CA TRP A 81 7.64 -12.39 3.47
C TRP A 81 7.85 -12.89 2.04
N LEU A 82 6.74 -13.12 1.35
CA LEU A 82 6.70 -13.61 -0.03
C LEU A 82 5.97 -12.62 -0.94
N THR A 83 6.55 -12.33 -2.09
CA THR A 83 5.90 -11.56 -3.16
C THR A 83 5.92 -12.34 -4.46
N LEU A 84 4.75 -12.55 -5.06
CA LEU A 84 4.58 -12.99 -6.45
C LEU A 84 4.03 -11.80 -7.25
N GLY A 85 4.89 -11.08 -7.96
CA GLY A 85 4.55 -9.80 -8.60
C GLY A 85 4.54 -9.86 -10.12
N ALA A 86 3.59 -9.19 -10.77
CA ALA A 86 3.46 -9.15 -12.22
C ALA A 86 3.56 -10.56 -12.86
N MET A 87 2.70 -11.48 -12.43
CA MET A 87 2.61 -12.82 -12.99
C MET A 87 1.43 -12.89 -13.96
N GLU A 88 1.60 -13.52 -15.12
CA GLU A 88 0.45 -13.83 -15.97
C GLU A 88 -0.30 -15.06 -15.42
N GLU A 89 0.37 -16.20 -15.29
CA GLU A 89 -0.20 -17.47 -14.83
C GLU A 89 0.68 -18.09 -13.74
N VAL A 90 0.05 -18.69 -12.72
CA VAL A 90 0.74 -19.47 -11.67
C VAL A 90 0.12 -20.84 -11.54
N ARG A 91 0.96 -21.88 -11.53
CA ARG A 91 0.57 -23.28 -11.28
C ARG A 91 0.89 -23.67 -9.84
N GLY A 92 0.07 -24.52 -9.23
CA GLY A 92 0.31 -25.01 -7.87
C GLY A 92 0.21 -23.92 -6.78
N ILE A 93 -0.60 -22.88 -7.02
CA ILE A 93 -0.75 -21.71 -6.13
C ILE A 93 -1.18 -22.10 -4.70
N ASP A 94 -1.85 -23.23 -4.53
CA ASP A 94 -2.22 -23.83 -3.25
C ASP A 94 -1.00 -24.18 -2.37
N THR A 95 0.21 -24.16 -2.93
CA THR A 95 1.46 -24.28 -2.15
C THR A 95 1.65 -23.10 -1.18
N ILE A 96 1.16 -21.90 -1.50
CA ILE A 96 1.22 -20.74 -0.59
C ILE A 96 0.51 -21.05 0.73
N ALA A 97 -0.64 -21.72 0.66
CA ALA A 97 -1.43 -22.12 1.84
C ALA A 97 -0.66 -23.05 2.79
N ARG A 98 0.40 -23.71 2.30
CA ARG A 98 1.22 -24.68 3.04
C ARG A 98 2.49 -24.08 3.64
N LEU A 99 2.73 -22.77 3.49
CA LEU A 99 3.90 -22.09 4.05
C LEU A 99 3.70 -21.78 5.54
N PRO A 100 4.38 -22.50 6.45
CA PRO A 100 4.01 -22.52 7.87
C PRO A 100 4.40 -21.27 8.66
N LYS A 101 5.23 -20.39 8.08
CA LYS A 101 5.73 -19.16 8.74
C LYS A 101 5.39 -17.88 8.00
N LEU A 102 4.56 -17.96 6.95
CA LEU A 102 4.21 -16.81 6.13
C LEU A 102 3.45 -15.75 6.94
N GLU A 103 4.00 -14.55 7.05
CA GLU A 103 3.40 -13.43 7.79
C GLU A 103 3.04 -12.26 6.85
N GLN A 104 3.67 -12.17 5.69
CA GLN A 104 3.49 -11.08 4.73
C GLN A 104 3.40 -11.66 3.32
N LEU A 105 2.31 -11.36 2.63
CA LEU A 105 2.04 -11.86 1.29
C LEU A 105 1.64 -10.72 0.36
N SER A 106 2.29 -10.66 -0.80
CA SER A 106 1.86 -9.83 -1.92
C SER A 106 1.67 -10.69 -3.16
N ILE A 107 0.51 -10.58 -3.79
CA ILE A 107 0.17 -11.32 -5.01
C ILE A 107 -0.34 -10.36 -6.09
N ASP A 108 0.21 -10.53 -7.28
CA ASP A 108 -0.22 -9.87 -8.51
C ASP A 108 -0.15 -10.88 -9.65
N ILE A 109 -1.29 -11.54 -9.87
CA ILE A 109 -1.45 -12.62 -10.83
C ILE A 109 -2.65 -12.31 -11.72
N SER A 110 -2.37 -11.93 -12.97
CA SER A 110 -3.33 -11.44 -13.95
C SER A 110 -4.43 -12.47 -14.28
N ALA A 111 -4.04 -13.71 -14.61
CA ALA A 111 -4.97 -14.76 -15.03
C ALA A 111 -5.60 -15.57 -13.86
N LEU A 112 -5.31 -15.23 -12.59
CA LEU A 112 -5.85 -15.95 -11.44
C LEU A 112 -7.36 -15.76 -11.32
N ASN A 113 -8.12 -16.73 -11.83
CA ASN A 113 -9.58 -16.72 -11.86
C ASN A 113 -10.16 -17.72 -10.85
N ASP A 114 -9.99 -17.44 -9.57
CA ASP A 114 -10.55 -18.22 -8.47
C ASP A 114 -11.17 -17.30 -7.42
N PRO A 115 -12.50 -17.12 -7.42
CA PRO A 115 -13.18 -16.30 -6.41
C PRO A 115 -12.92 -16.71 -4.96
N ALA A 116 -12.62 -17.98 -4.70
CA ALA A 116 -12.39 -18.52 -3.37
C ALA A 116 -10.91 -18.46 -2.95
N PHE A 117 -10.03 -17.92 -3.80
CA PHE A 117 -8.59 -17.92 -3.56
C PHE A 117 -8.19 -17.37 -2.18
N ILE A 118 -8.83 -16.29 -1.72
CA ILE A 118 -8.54 -15.68 -0.41
C ILE A 118 -8.80 -16.66 0.75
N ASP A 119 -9.80 -17.54 0.62
CA ASP A 119 -10.09 -18.57 1.62
C ASP A 119 -8.96 -19.61 1.76
N SER A 120 -8.19 -19.84 0.69
CA SER A 120 -7.07 -20.77 0.73
C SER A 120 -5.87 -20.24 1.52
N LEU A 121 -5.79 -18.93 1.76
CA LEU A 121 -4.63 -18.32 2.40
C LEU A 121 -4.59 -18.63 3.91
N PRO A 122 -3.39 -18.66 4.52
CA PRO A 122 -3.23 -18.84 5.95
C PRO A 122 -3.48 -17.50 6.68
N LEU A 123 -4.72 -17.00 6.62
CA LEU A 123 -5.08 -15.64 7.03
C LEU A 123 -4.78 -15.34 8.51
N GLU A 124 -4.90 -16.34 9.38
CA GLU A 124 -4.73 -16.20 10.83
C GLU A 124 -3.30 -15.81 11.24
N GLN A 125 -2.29 -16.09 10.40
CA GLN A 125 -0.88 -15.73 10.65
C GLN A 125 -0.43 -14.46 9.91
N LEU A 126 -1.23 -13.96 8.95
CA LEU A 126 -0.84 -12.80 8.16
C LEU A 126 -0.94 -11.49 8.97
N THR A 127 0.13 -10.71 8.89
CA THR A 127 0.21 -9.33 9.37
C THR A 127 0.15 -8.33 8.23
N ARG A 128 0.54 -8.73 7.01
CA ARG A 128 0.41 -7.92 5.79
C ARG A 128 -0.14 -8.74 4.64
N LEU A 129 -1.09 -8.16 3.91
CA LEU A 129 -1.66 -8.76 2.72
C LEU A 129 -1.85 -7.69 1.64
N SER A 130 -1.28 -7.94 0.46
CA SER A 130 -1.52 -7.14 -0.74
C SER A 130 -2.07 -8.04 -1.84
N VAL A 131 -3.26 -7.71 -2.33
CA VAL A 131 -3.93 -8.45 -3.40
C VAL A 131 -4.17 -7.50 -4.57
N ALA A 132 -3.37 -7.66 -5.62
CA ALA A 132 -3.57 -6.92 -6.86
C ALA A 132 -4.79 -7.45 -7.62
N GLY A 133 -5.28 -6.65 -8.57
CA GLY A 133 -6.49 -6.96 -9.30
C GLY A 133 -6.20 -7.97 -10.42
N ASN A 134 -6.85 -9.13 -10.36
CA ASN A 134 -6.88 -10.05 -11.50
C ASN A 134 -7.81 -9.54 -12.63
N GLN A 135 -7.78 -10.17 -13.81
CA GLN A 135 -8.60 -9.80 -14.97
C GLN A 135 -10.11 -9.78 -14.71
N LYS A 136 -10.60 -10.55 -13.73
CA LYS A 136 -12.02 -10.69 -13.38
C LYS A 136 -12.46 -9.88 -12.16
N ARG A 137 -11.51 -9.37 -11.37
CA ARG A 137 -11.73 -8.68 -10.08
C ARG A 137 -12.70 -9.41 -9.16
N ASN A 138 -12.60 -10.73 -9.11
CA ASN A 138 -13.67 -11.61 -8.61
C ASN A 138 -13.42 -12.28 -7.26
N PHE A 139 -12.30 -12.00 -6.59
CA PHE A 139 -12.06 -12.50 -5.24
C PHE A 139 -13.16 -12.08 -4.27
N ASP A 140 -13.63 -13.07 -3.51
CA ASP A 140 -14.52 -12.89 -2.38
C ASP A 140 -13.69 -12.58 -1.14
N LEU A 141 -13.93 -11.42 -0.53
CA LEU A 141 -13.15 -10.95 0.62
C LEU A 141 -13.70 -11.42 1.96
N ALA A 142 -14.86 -12.11 2.00
CA ALA A 142 -15.56 -12.45 3.26
C ALA A 142 -14.69 -13.19 4.28
N THR A 143 -13.76 -14.01 3.80
CA THR A 143 -12.88 -14.84 4.66
C THR A 143 -11.77 -14.04 5.33
N LEU A 144 -11.54 -12.78 4.94
CA LEU A 144 -10.65 -11.85 5.66
C LEU A 144 -11.08 -11.68 7.12
N ALA A 145 -12.33 -11.98 7.49
CA ALA A 145 -12.76 -12.10 8.89
C ALA A 145 -11.84 -12.97 9.77
N ARG A 146 -11.11 -13.94 9.18
CA ARG A 146 -10.15 -14.80 9.89
C ARG A 146 -8.80 -14.12 10.15
N ALA A 147 -8.49 -13.01 9.47
CA ALA A 147 -7.20 -12.33 9.49
C ALA A 147 -7.03 -11.42 10.73
N GLN A 148 -7.13 -12.02 11.92
CA GLN A 148 -7.16 -11.31 13.20
C GLN A 148 -5.85 -10.56 13.51
N ASN A 149 -4.73 -10.94 12.89
CA ASN A 149 -3.42 -10.31 13.08
C ASN A 149 -3.05 -9.28 12.01
N LEU A 150 -3.95 -9.04 11.04
CA LEU A 150 -3.66 -8.21 9.87
C LEU A 150 -3.57 -6.73 10.26
N GLN A 151 -2.45 -6.10 9.91
CA GLN A 151 -2.12 -4.71 10.23
C GLN A 151 -2.05 -3.84 8.99
N ASP A 152 -1.57 -4.40 7.86
CA ASP A 152 -1.49 -3.71 6.58
C ASP A 152 -2.25 -4.48 5.50
N LEU A 153 -3.22 -3.84 4.86
CA LEU A 153 -4.01 -4.42 3.78
C LEU A 153 -4.00 -3.53 2.54
N PHE A 154 -3.69 -4.11 1.39
CA PHE A 154 -3.86 -3.46 0.09
C PHE A 154 -4.76 -4.32 -0.81
N ILE A 155 -5.82 -3.73 -1.35
CA ILE A 155 -6.76 -4.39 -2.26
C ILE A 155 -6.91 -3.57 -3.54
N GLN A 156 -6.72 -4.22 -4.69
CA GLN A 156 -6.93 -3.60 -5.99
C GLN A 156 -8.14 -4.19 -6.73
N GLY A 157 -9.17 -3.37 -6.93
CA GLY A 157 -10.30 -3.65 -7.80
C GLY A 157 -11.33 -4.67 -7.28
N HIS A 158 -11.03 -5.44 -6.23
CA HIS A 158 -11.93 -6.42 -5.62
C HIS A 158 -12.91 -5.75 -4.65
N THR A 159 -14.21 -6.02 -4.82
CA THR A 159 -15.27 -5.37 -4.02
C THR A 159 -16.28 -6.32 -3.39
N LYS A 160 -16.25 -7.62 -3.74
CA LYS A 160 -17.21 -8.58 -3.19
C LYS A 160 -16.93 -8.79 -1.70
N ASN A 161 -17.90 -8.50 -0.84
CA ASN A 161 -17.79 -8.59 0.62
C ASN A 161 -16.67 -7.72 1.24
N ILE A 162 -16.35 -6.57 0.62
CA ILE A 162 -15.26 -5.68 1.05
C ILE A 162 -15.47 -5.08 2.45
N GLU A 163 -16.72 -4.91 2.83
CA GLU A 163 -17.21 -4.38 4.11
C GLU A 163 -16.67 -5.13 5.33
N ILE A 164 -16.26 -6.39 5.19
CA ILE A 164 -15.62 -7.16 6.26
C ILE A 164 -14.29 -6.56 6.73
N ILE A 165 -13.62 -5.76 5.89
CA ILE A 165 -12.40 -5.04 6.25
C ILE A 165 -12.65 -4.12 7.44
N GLY A 166 -13.88 -3.58 7.56
CA GLY A 166 -14.29 -2.75 8.69
C GLY A 166 -14.23 -3.45 10.05
N ASP A 167 -14.24 -4.79 10.07
CA ASP A 167 -14.29 -5.60 11.28
C ASP A 167 -12.90 -6.16 11.67
N LEU A 168 -11.83 -5.79 10.96
CA LEU A 168 -10.47 -6.25 11.25
C LEU A 168 -9.90 -5.52 12.47
N PRO A 169 -9.61 -6.21 13.59
CA PRO A 169 -9.37 -5.54 14.88
C PRO A 169 -8.01 -4.84 14.96
N ASN A 170 -7.01 -5.31 14.21
CA ASN A 170 -5.63 -4.83 14.27
C ASN A 170 -5.21 -4.03 13.03
N LEU A 171 -6.15 -3.73 12.12
CA LEU A 171 -5.83 -3.06 10.87
C LEU A 171 -5.46 -1.58 11.12
N ALA A 172 -4.23 -1.23 10.75
CA ALA A 172 -3.67 0.11 10.94
C ALA A 172 -3.43 0.84 9.61
N SER A 173 -3.24 0.12 8.50
CA SER A 173 -3.02 0.70 7.17
C SER A 173 -3.91 0.03 6.14
N LEU A 174 -4.65 0.84 5.39
CA LEU A 174 -5.51 0.38 4.30
C LEU A 174 -5.18 1.10 2.99
N GLY A 175 -4.85 0.33 1.97
CA GLY A 175 -4.74 0.79 0.59
C GLY A 175 -5.84 0.22 -0.28
N LEU A 176 -6.56 1.09 -0.97
CA LEU A 176 -7.59 0.72 -1.93
C LEU A 176 -7.21 1.26 -3.31
N SER A 177 -7.06 0.34 -4.26
CA SER A 177 -6.71 0.67 -5.63
C SER A 177 -7.81 0.32 -6.62
N SER A 178 -7.97 1.15 -7.66
CA SER A 178 -8.84 0.82 -8.79
C SER A 178 -10.30 0.51 -8.42
N MET A 179 -10.78 1.13 -7.33
CA MET A 179 -12.16 0.96 -6.85
C MET A 179 -13.18 1.51 -7.86
N PRO A 180 -14.29 0.80 -8.11
CA PRO A 180 -15.37 1.31 -8.94
C PRO A 180 -16.02 2.57 -8.35
N ASN A 181 -16.45 3.50 -9.19
CA ASN A 181 -17.03 4.79 -8.78
C ASN A 181 -18.23 4.73 -7.83
N ARG A 182 -18.94 3.59 -7.79
CA ARG A 182 -20.12 3.40 -6.93
C ARG A 182 -19.84 2.56 -5.69
N GLN A 183 -18.61 2.12 -5.49
CA GLN A 183 -18.23 1.42 -4.27
C GLN A 183 -18.25 2.41 -3.11
N SER A 184 -19.08 2.15 -2.10
CA SER A 184 -19.04 2.89 -0.85
C SER A 184 -17.82 2.50 -0.03
N LEU A 185 -17.25 3.48 0.67
CA LEU A 185 -16.13 3.30 1.59
C LEU A 185 -16.55 3.50 3.06
N ASP A 186 -17.85 3.46 3.37
CA ASP A 186 -18.37 3.67 4.73
C ASP A 186 -17.86 2.63 5.75
N PHE A 187 -17.51 1.42 5.31
CA PHE A 187 -16.89 0.39 6.14
C PHE A 187 -15.57 0.85 6.76
N VAL A 188 -14.86 1.80 6.14
CA VAL A 188 -13.61 2.39 6.67
C VAL A 188 -13.85 3.05 8.03
N ASN A 189 -15.06 3.53 8.29
CA ASN A 189 -15.43 4.20 9.53
C ASN A 189 -15.52 3.24 10.72
N LYS A 190 -15.59 1.93 10.47
CA LYS A 190 -15.65 0.89 11.51
C LYS A 190 -14.27 0.46 12.01
N ILE A 191 -13.21 0.72 11.25
CA ILE A 191 -11.85 0.28 11.55
C ILE A 191 -11.31 1.07 12.74
N GLN A 192 -11.27 0.44 13.91
CA GLN A 192 -10.98 1.10 15.20
C GLN A 192 -9.54 1.62 15.33
N GLY A 193 -8.59 1.02 14.60
CA GLY A 193 -7.16 1.31 14.70
C GLY A 193 -6.55 1.96 13.47
N LEU A 194 -7.35 2.42 12.50
CA LEU A 194 -6.85 2.88 11.22
C LEU A 194 -6.02 4.15 11.37
N LYS A 195 -4.76 4.11 10.92
CA LYS A 195 -3.80 5.22 10.95
C LYS A 195 -3.52 5.80 9.58
N SER A 196 -3.47 4.96 8.54
CA SER A 196 -3.17 5.38 7.18
C SER A 196 -4.21 4.85 6.19
N LEU A 197 -4.70 5.74 5.33
CA LEU A 197 -5.60 5.42 4.22
C LEU A 197 -5.00 5.91 2.91
N LEU A 198 -4.79 4.97 1.99
CA LEU A 198 -4.39 5.24 0.60
C LEU A 198 -5.53 4.93 -0.35
N LEU A 199 -5.99 5.93 -1.09
CA LEU A 199 -6.88 5.77 -2.24
C LEU A 199 -6.06 6.06 -3.51
N ILE A 200 -5.87 5.05 -4.36
CA ILE A 200 -5.02 5.18 -5.56
C ILE A 200 -5.68 4.60 -6.81
N ILE A 201 -5.76 5.35 -7.90
CA ILE A 201 -6.44 4.88 -9.13
C ILE A 201 -7.94 4.59 -8.85
N GLY A 202 -8.71 4.28 -9.89
CA GLY A 202 -10.16 4.09 -9.80
C GLY A 202 -10.88 5.40 -10.03
N GLY A 203 -12.06 5.55 -9.46
CA GLY A 203 -12.76 6.83 -9.51
C GLY A 203 -13.79 6.96 -8.42
N ARG A 204 -14.13 8.21 -8.13
CA ARG A 204 -15.24 8.69 -7.30
C ARG A 204 -15.21 10.22 -7.34
N THR A 205 -16.32 10.88 -7.01
CA THR A 205 -16.40 12.35 -7.00
C THR A 205 -16.04 12.96 -5.65
N SER A 206 -16.37 12.27 -4.54
CA SER A 206 -16.00 12.70 -3.19
C SER A 206 -15.61 11.55 -2.27
N ILE A 207 -15.17 11.89 -1.06
CA ILE A 207 -14.85 10.97 0.05
C ILE A 207 -15.69 11.27 1.30
N ASP A 208 -16.91 11.80 1.13
CA ASP A 208 -17.77 12.22 2.26
C ASP A 208 -18.29 11.05 3.10
N ASP A 209 -18.29 9.84 2.53
CA ASP A 209 -18.63 8.59 3.21
C ASP A 209 -17.52 8.08 4.14
N VAL A 210 -16.35 8.74 4.16
CA VAL A 210 -15.21 8.40 5.04
C VAL A 210 -15.08 9.44 6.15
N GLN A 211 -15.13 8.99 7.40
CA GLN A 211 -15.17 9.76 8.66
C GLN A 211 -14.45 9.02 9.80
N ASN A 212 -13.29 8.41 9.51
CA ASN A 212 -12.56 7.63 10.49
C ASN A 212 -11.83 8.55 11.51
N GLU A 213 -12.16 8.42 12.79
CA GLU A 213 -11.66 9.30 13.86
C GLU A 213 -10.17 9.10 14.18
N THR A 214 -9.62 7.92 13.90
CA THR A 214 -8.22 7.58 14.24
C THR A 214 -7.23 7.84 13.12
N LEU A 215 -7.72 8.22 11.93
CA LEU A 215 -6.94 8.41 10.73
C LEU A 215 -5.94 9.57 10.87
N GLU A 216 -4.65 9.26 10.76
CA GLU A 216 -3.55 10.21 10.90
C GLU A 216 -2.96 10.63 9.54
N GLU A 217 -3.05 9.76 8.54
CA GLU A 217 -2.53 9.97 7.19
C GLU A 217 -3.58 9.62 6.12
N LEU A 218 -3.85 10.58 5.24
CA LEU A 218 -4.72 10.41 4.08
C LEU A 218 -3.93 10.69 2.79
N ARG A 219 -3.87 9.70 1.91
CA ARG A 219 -3.22 9.79 0.60
C ARG A 219 -4.22 9.50 -0.49
N ILE A 220 -4.39 10.43 -1.42
CA ILE A 220 -5.33 10.32 -2.54
C ILE A 220 -4.61 10.62 -3.84
N ILE A 221 -4.40 9.57 -4.64
CA ILE A 221 -3.52 9.60 -5.80
C ILE A 221 -4.28 9.14 -7.05
N ARG A 222 -4.40 10.01 -8.06
CA ARG A 222 -4.93 9.66 -9.38
C ARG A 222 -6.34 9.05 -9.33
N VAL A 223 -7.23 9.63 -8.53
CA VAL A 223 -8.62 9.16 -8.37
C VAL A 223 -9.52 9.89 -9.36
N ARG A 224 -9.98 9.18 -10.40
CA ARG A 224 -10.70 9.82 -11.49
C ARG A 224 -12.03 10.41 -11.03
N GLY A 225 -12.22 11.69 -11.31
CA GLY A 225 -13.48 12.39 -11.07
C GLY A 225 -13.56 13.09 -9.72
N LEU A 226 -12.55 12.94 -8.85
CA LEU A 226 -12.58 13.51 -7.51
C LEU A 226 -12.50 15.04 -7.60
N ASP A 227 -13.59 15.70 -7.21
CA ASP A 227 -13.74 17.15 -7.26
C ASP A 227 -13.85 17.79 -5.87
N SER A 228 -14.05 16.98 -4.83
CA SER A 228 -14.13 17.43 -3.44
C SER A 228 -13.56 16.39 -2.47
N LEU A 229 -12.83 16.86 -1.46
CA LEU A 229 -12.45 16.06 -0.29
C LEU A 229 -13.45 16.21 0.87
N GLY A 230 -14.48 17.04 0.72
CA GLY A 230 -15.42 17.38 1.80
C GLY A 230 -14.76 18.18 2.93
N ASP A 231 -15.46 18.28 4.07
CA ASP A 231 -14.97 18.95 5.29
C ASP A 231 -13.93 18.10 6.02
N LEU A 232 -12.64 18.47 5.92
CA LEU A 232 -11.55 17.70 6.54
C LEU A 232 -11.57 17.71 8.07
N ALA A 233 -12.34 18.59 8.73
CA ALA A 233 -12.47 18.62 10.18
C ALA A 233 -13.05 17.32 10.76
N ARG A 234 -13.74 16.52 9.94
CA ARG A 234 -14.23 15.18 10.33
C ARG A 234 -13.12 14.18 10.65
N PHE A 235 -11.87 14.45 10.26
CA PHE A 235 -10.70 13.62 10.57
C PHE A 235 -9.88 14.23 11.71
N HIS A 236 -10.36 14.07 12.95
CA HIS A 236 -9.79 14.75 14.13
C HIS A 236 -8.29 14.43 14.37
N ALA A 237 -7.84 13.23 14.01
CA ALA A 237 -6.46 12.79 14.17
C ALA A 237 -5.57 13.10 12.95
N LEU A 238 -6.10 13.68 11.87
CA LEU A 238 -5.36 13.85 10.62
C LEU A 238 -4.17 14.80 10.82
N ARG A 239 -2.99 14.35 10.43
CA ARG A 239 -1.73 15.12 10.46
C ARG A 239 -1.02 15.15 9.11
N LYS A 240 -1.28 14.18 8.24
CA LYS A 240 -0.62 14.09 6.92
C LYS A 240 -1.65 13.99 5.82
N LEU A 241 -1.56 14.89 4.84
CA LEU A 241 -2.41 14.89 3.67
C LEU A 241 -1.56 14.92 2.39
N GLN A 242 -1.75 13.91 1.54
CA GLN A 242 -1.15 13.86 0.21
C GLN A 242 -2.26 13.79 -0.85
N VAL A 243 -2.30 14.76 -1.75
CA VAL A 243 -3.28 14.84 -2.84
C VAL A 243 -2.54 14.98 -4.17
N GLU A 244 -2.61 13.95 -5.00
CA GLU A 244 -1.88 13.90 -6.26
C GLU A 244 -2.74 13.52 -7.45
N ASP A 245 -2.43 14.10 -8.61
CA ASP A 245 -3.06 13.77 -9.89
C ASP A 245 -4.60 13.93 -9.90
N GLN A 246 -5.13 14.91 -9.16
CA GLN A 246 -6.58 15.18 -9.07
C GLN A 246 -7.01 16.28 -10.04
N LEU A 247 -7.35 15.87 -11.27
CA LEU A 247 -7.70 16.82 -12.34
C LEU A 247 -9.00 17.60 -12.08
N GLN A 248 -9.96 17.06 -11.33
CA GLN A 248 -11.27 17.71 -11.11
C GLN A 248 -11.31 18.57 -9.84
N LEU A 249 -10.32 18.44 -8.95
CA LEU A 249 -10.24 19.20 -7.71
C LEU A 249 -9.89 20.66 -8.03
N LYS A 250 -10.76 21.59 -7.60
CA LYS A 250 -10.63 23.03 -7.87
C LYS A 250 -10.29 23.87 -6.65
N ALA A 251 -10.77 23.46 -5.49
CA ALA A 251 -10.49 24.08 -4.21
C ALA A 251 -10.27 23.01 -3.14
N LEU A 252 -9.54 23.36 -2.09
CA LEU A 252 -9.32 22.52 -0.92
C LEU A 252 -9.39 23.41 0.33
N SER A 253 -10.33 23.12 1.24
CA SER A 253 -10.36 23.77 2.55
C SER A 253 -9.60 22.94 3.56
N LEU A 254 -8.74 23.60 4.34
CA LEU A 254 -8.03 23.06 5.50
C LEU A 254 -8.63 23.56 6.83
N ASP A 255 -9.82 24.14 6.79
CA ASP A 255 -10.46 24.70 7.97
C ASP A 255 -10.75 23.56 8.98
N GLY A 256 -10.37 23.78 10.24
CA GLY A 256 -10.65 22.83 11.33
C GLY A 256 -9.74 21.58 11.36
N VAL A 257 -8.73 21.48 10.49
CA VAL A 257 -7.67 20.46 10.58
C VAL A 257 -6.33 21.09 10.99
N ASP A 258 -5.47 20.32 11.64
CA ASP A 258 -4.13 20.73 12.10
C ASP A 258 -3.07 19.81 11.50
N LEU A 259 -2.67 20.10 10.26
CA LEU A 259 -1.73 19.28 9.50
C LEU A 259 -0.28 19.57 9.89
N HIS A 260 0.53 18.51 9.90
CA HIS A 260 2.00 18.57 9.98
C HIS A 260 2.64 18.45 8.61
N GLU A 261 2.04 17.69 7.68
CA GLU A 261 2.57 17.50 6.33
C GLU A 261 1.45 17.65 5.31
N LEU A 262 1.65 18.52 4.34
CA LEU A 262 0.75 18.72 3.20
C LEU A 262 1.54 18.63 1.89
N THR A 263 1.18 17.65 1.06
CA THR A 263 1.70 17.49 -0.30
C THR A 263 0.56 17.56 -1.31
N VAL A 264 0.65 18.49 -2.26
CA VAL A 264 -0.33 18.67 -3.34
C VAL A 264 0.38 18.75 -4.69
N LEU A 265 0.36 17.66 -5.46
CA LEU A 265 1.10 17.58 -6.73
C LEU A 265 0.19 17.30 -7.91
N ASN A 266 0.45 17.95 -9.04
CA ASN A 266 -0.22 17.72 -10.32
C ASN A 266 -1.76 17.82 -10.26
N CYS A 267 -2.27 18.68 -9.38
CA CYS A 267 -3.69 19.06 -9.29
C CYS A 267 -3.94 20.32 -10.14
N LYS A 268 -3.84 20.18 -11.47
CA LYS A 268 -3.74 21.32 -12.41
C LYS A 268 -4.87 22.35 -12.35
N ASN A 269 -6.06 21.95 -11.90
CA ASN A 269 -7.22 22.84 -11.80
C ASN A 269 -7.45 23.36 -10.38
N LEU A 270 -6.64 22.93 -9.39
CA LEU A 270 -6.70 23.43 -8.03
C LEU A 270 -6.17 24.86 -8.01
N ALA A 271 -7.05 25.83 -7.81
CA ALA A 271 -6.75 27.25 -7.84
C ALA A 271 -6.83 27.91 -6.45
N GLU A 272 -7.33 27.18 -5.44
CA GLU A 272 -7.56 27.72 -4.11
C GLU A 272 -7.27 26.68 -3.03
N ILE A 273 -6.51 27.08 -2.00
CA ILE A 273 -6.41 26.39 -0.72
C ILE A 273 -6.74 27.41 0.37
N THR A 274 -7.77 27.15 1.18
CA THR A 274 -8.15 28.02 2.32
C THR A 274 -7.72 27.40 3.64
N GLY A 275 -7.56 28.23 4.68
CA GLY A 275 -7.18 27.76 6.03
C GLY A 275 -5.71 27.37 6.15
N LEU A 276 -4.87 27.75 5.19
CA LEU A 276 -3.43 27.44 5.18
C LEU A 276 -2.68 28.27 6.22
N GLU A 277 -3.09 29.52 6.42
CA GLU A 277 -2.63 30.44 7.45
C GLU A 277 -2.92 29.96 8.89
N ASP A 278 -3.88 29.06 9.05
CA ASP A 278 -4.26 28.49 10.35
C ASP A 278 -3.45 27.23 10.71
N GLN A 279 -2.65 26.68 9.78
CA GLN A 279 -1.87 25.45 9.96
C GLN A 279 -0.58 25.69 10.78
N ARG A 280 -0.72 25.94 12.08
CA ARG A 280 0.40 26.36 12.95
C ARG A 280 1.44 25.29 13.24
N ASN A 281 1.09 24.01 13.08
CA ASN A 281 2.01 22.89 13.28
C ASN A 281 2.58 22.33 11.97
N LEU A 282 2.38 23.02 10.85
CA LEU A 282 2.85 22.56 9.54
C LEU A 282 4.38 22.55 9.48
N GLN A 283 4.95 21.39 9.21
CA GLN A 283 6.39 21.14 9.12
C GLN A 283 6.85 20.98 7.68
N LEU A 284 5.99 20.42 6.83
CA LEU A 284 6.25 20.23 5.41
C LEU A 284 5.08 20.74 4.59
N PHE A 285 5.37 21.66 3.67
CA PHE A 285 4.46 22.02 2.60
C PHE A 285 5.14 21.82 1.25
N ARG A 286 4.57 20.95 0.42
CA ARG A 286 5.01 20.69 -0.94
C ARG A 286 3.84 20.88 -1.89
N VAL A 287 3.98 21.82 -2.82
CA VAL A 287 2.99 22.04 -3.88
C VAL A 287 3.69 22.08 -5.22
N GLY A 288 3.04 21.51 -6.22
CA GLY A 288 3.64 21.38 -7.54
C GLY A 288 2.62 21.21 -8.65
N ARG A 289 2.79 21.92 -9.78
CA ARG A 289 1.94 21.71 -10.98
C ARG A 289 0.44 21.87 -10.67
N THR A 290 0.08 22.95 -9.99
CA THR A 290 -1.29 23.34 -9.64
C THR A 290 -1.71 24.61 -10.36
N GLY A 291 -2.95 25.05 -10.18
CA GLY A 291 -3.44 26.36 -10.62
C GLY A 291 -3.34 27.44 -9.54
N LEU A 292 -2.59 27.17 -8.45
CA LEU A 292 -2.43 28.09 -7.32
C LEU A 292 -1.49 29.25 -7.67
N ASP A 293 -1.70 30.39 -7.03
CA ASP A 293 -0.78 31.52 -7.07
C ASP A 293 0.47 31.23 -6.23
N LEU A 294 1.50 30.65 -6.87
CA LEU A 294 2.75 30.27 -6.19
C LEU A 294 3.53 31.49 -5.68
N ASP A 295 3.46 32.64 -6.36
CA ASP A 295 4.09 33.88 -5.90
C ASP A 295 3.39 34.40 -4.64
N GLY A 296 2.06 34.31 -4.60
CA GLY A 296 1.27 34.57 -3.39
C GLY A 296 1.66 33.66 -2.22
N LEU A 297 1.77 32.34 -2.47
CA LEU A 297 2.19 31.36 -1.46
C LEU A 297 3.63 31.61 -0.94
N ALA A 298 4.54 32.03 -1.82
CA ALA A 298 5.91 32.37 -1.43
C ALA A 298 5.99 33.58 -0.48
N ASN A 299 4.99 34.47 -0.52
CA ASN A 299 4.91 35.67 0.31
C ASN A 299 4.06 35.47 1.59
N LEU A 300 3.52 34.28 1.83
CA LEU A 300 2.80 33.98 3.07
C LEU A 300 3.72 34.01 4.29
N SER A 301 3.14 34.38 5.44
CA SER A 301 3.81 34.23 6.74
C SER A 301 3.70 32.78 7.22
N TRP A 302 4.63 31.94 6.78
CA TRP A 302 4.70 30.53 7.18
C TRP A 302 4.99 30.37 8.68
N PRO A 303 4.45 29.32 9.34
CA PRO A 303 4.73 29.06 10.75
C PRO A 303 6.21 28.73 10.98
N GLU A 304 6.72 29.04 12.17
CA GLU A 304 8.12 28.74 12.55
C GLU A 304 8.44 27.24 12.56
N THR A 305 7.40 26.38 12.58
CA THR A 305 7.53 24.92 12.50
C THR A 305 7.94 24.43 11.12
N ILE A 306 7.84 25.25 10.07
CA ILE A 306 8.14 24.82 8.70
C ILE A 306 9.63 24.47 8.59
N THR A 307 9.90 23.23 8.18
CA THR A 307 11.27 22.72 7.94
C THR A 307 11.52 22.46 6.46
N GLN A 308 10.44 22.26 5.69
CA GLN A 308 10.51 22.03 4.26
C GLN A 308 9.37 22.75 3.54
N LEU A 309 9.74 23.63 2.61
CA LEU A 309 8.83 24.41 1.78
C LEU A 309 9.24 24.26 0.31
N ASP A 310 8.47 23.48 -0.44
CA ASP A 310 8.72 23.18 -1.85
C ASP A 310 7.57 23.72 -2.71
N LEU A 311 7.83 24.79 -3.48
CA LEU A 311 6.86 25.41 -4.40
C LEU A 311 7.37 25.22 -5.84
N ASN A 312 6.75 24.32 -6.62
CA ASN A 312 7.26 23.89 -7.96
C ASN A 312 6.25 23.92 -9.12
#